data_AF-A0A944V0S2-F1
#
_entry.id   AF-A0A944V0S2-F1
#
_cell.length_a   1.000
_cell.length_b   1.000
_cell.length_c   1.000
_cell.angle_alpha   90.00
_cell.angle_beta   90.00
_cell.angle_gamma   90.00
#
_symmetry.space_group_name_H-M   'P 1'
#
loop_
_entity.id
_entity.type
_entity.pdbx_description
1 polymer ?
#
loop_
_entity_poly.entity_id
_entity_poly.type
_entity_poly.pdbx_seq_one_letter_code
_entity_poly.pdbx_strand_id
1 'polypeptide(L)'
;MKIIVNGSKAAVLSIACETDFLAISDKFKAMLTVICEYLAENGESSKEAAQEKINSEYALELGENLQINEYKIVEADVVSSYVHSNGKLAALITAKA
;
A
#
# COMPACT_ATOMS: atom_id res chain seq x y z
N MET A 1 2.28 -5.61 -1.07
CA MET A 1 1.86 -4.77 0.08
C MET A 1 2.91 -3.69 0.33
N LYS A 2 2.52 -2.54 0.87
CA LYS A 2 3.41 -1.42 1.23
C LYS A 2 3.03 -0.89 2.62
N ILE A 3 4.03 -0.55 3.41
CA ILE A 3 3.86 0.19 4.68
C ILE A 3 4.77 1.42 4.62
N ILE A 4 4.23 2.58 4.97
CA ILE A 4 4.97 3.84 5.12
C ILE A 4 4.84 4.26 6.59
N VAL A 5 5.95 4.53 7.26
CA VAL A 5 5.99 4.96 8.67
C VAL A 5 6.57 6.37 8.73
N ASN A 6 5.80 7.30 9.26
CA ASN A 6 6.13 8.71 9.43
C ASN A 6 5.98 9.08 10.92
N GLY A 7 7.05 8.91 11.69
CA GLY A 7 7.05 9.18 13.13
C GLY A 7 6.03 8.28 13.86
N SER A 8 5.00 8.91 14.45
CA SER A 8 3.92 8.24 15.18
C SER A 8 2.78 7.72 14.29
N LYS A 9 2.86 7.89 12.96
CA LYS A 9 1.81 7.43 12.03
C LYS A 9 2.35 6.38 11.06
N ALA A 10 1.56 5.36 10.77
CA ALA A 10 1.84 4.41 9.70
C ALA A 10 0.63 4.23 8.78
N ALA A 11 0.89 4.25 7.48
CA ALA A 11 -0.05 3.90 6.43
C ALA A 11 0.28 2.50 5.92
N VAL A 12 -0.72 1.62 5.91
CA VAL A 12 -0.61 0.24 5.42
C VAL A 12 -1.51 0.10 4.20
N LEU A 13 -0.97 -0.38 3.08
CA LEU A 13 -1.68 -0.60 1.83
C LEU A 13 -1.43 -2.00 1.26
N SER A 14 -2.50 -2.68 0.89
CA SER A 14 -2.50 -3.94 0.16
C SER A 14 -3.31 -3.82 -1.13
N ILE A 15 -2.68 -4.13 -2.26
CA ILE A 15 -3.30 -4.20 -3.58
C ILE A 15 -3.13 -5.65 -4.08
N ALA A 16 -4.23 -6.24 -4.55
CA ALA A 16 -4.24 -7.53 -5.23
C ALA A 16 -3.84 -7.37 -6.70
N CYS A 17 -3.05 -8.33 -7.17
CA CYS A 17 -2.71 -8.56 -8.58
C CYS A 17 -2.98 -10.03 -8.91
N GLU A 18 -2.99 -10.38 -10.19
CA GLU A 18 -3.33 -11.72 -10.67
C GLU A 18 -2.12 -12.65 -10.67
N THR A 19 -0.92 -12.13 -10.97
CA THR A 19 0.28 -12.95 -11.10
C THR A 19 1.39 -12.58 -10.13
N ASP A 20 2.19 -13.59 -9.76
CA ASP A 20 3.39 -13.40 -8.95
C ASP A 20 4.49 -12.62 -9.69
N PHE A 21 4.52 -12.68 -11.03
CA PHE A 21 5.49 -11.95 -11.84
C PHE A 21 5.31 -10.44 -11.74
N LEU A 22 4.05 -9.98 -11.78
CA LEU A 22 3.76 -8.56 -11.59
C LEU A 22 4.05 -8.12 -10.15
N ALA A 23 3.67 -8.94 -9.16
CA ALA A 23 3.84 -8.65 -7.73
C ALA A 23 5.30 -8.33 -7.33
N ILE A 24 6.27 -9.00 -7.97
CA ILE A 24 7.70 -8.80 -7.70
C ILE A 24 8.36 -7.74 -8.59
N SER A 25 7.64 -7.21 -9.58
CA SER A 25 8.17 -6.21 -10.51
C SER A 25 8.40 -4.85 -9.83
N ASP A 26 9.38 -4.10 -10.30
CA ASP A 26 9.68 -2.79 -9.73
C ASP A 26 8.62 -1.74 -10.07
N LYS A 27 7.94 -1.90 -11.22
CA LYS A 27 6.81 -1.07 -11.61
C LYS A 27 5.65 -1.18 -10.62
N PHE A 28 5.29 -2.41 -10.23
CA PHE A 28 4.23 -2.64 -9.25
C PHE A 28 4.61 -2.08 -7.87
N LYS A 29 5.86 -2.27 -7.43
CA LYS A 29 6.36 -1.69 -6.16
C LYS A 29 6.37 -0.15 -6.17
N ALA A 30 6.70 0.45 -7.31
CA ALA A 30 6.67 1.90 -7.48
C ALA A 30 5.23 2.42 -7.39
N MET A 31 4.29 1.80 -8.12
CA MET A 31 2.87 2.13 -8.06
C MET A 31 2.30 1.98 -6.65
N LEU A 32 2.61 0.88 -5.94
CA LEU A 32 2.24 0.70 -4.53
C LEU A 32 2.71 1.86 -3.63
N THR A 33 3.89 2.41 -3.91
CA THR A 33 4.44 3.54 -3.12
C THR A 33 3.64 4.81 -3.41
N VAL A 34 3.43 5.14 -4.68
CA VAL A 34 2.66 6.32 -5.12
C VAL A 34 1.23 6.29 -4.56
N ILE A 35 0.55 5.15 -4.65
CA ILE A 35 -0.82 5.03 -4.14
C ILE A 35 -0.85 5.10 -2.61
N CYS A 36 0.12 4.50 -1.92
CA CYS A 36 0.17 4.56 -0.46
C CYS A 36 0.43 5.99 0.04
N GLU A 37 1.27 6.75 -0.64
CA GLU A 37 1.52 8.18 -0.33
C GLU A 37 0.28 9.02 -0.60
N TYR A 38 -0.37 8.84 -1.76
CA TYR A 38 -1.62 9.52 -2.08
C TYR A 38 -2.70 9.30 -1.01
N LEU A 39 -2.91 8.05 -0.58
CA LEU A 39 -3.87 7.71 0.46
C LEU A 39 -3.45 8.26 1.83
N ALA A 40 -2.15 8.32 2.13
CA ALA A 40 -1.65 8.90 3.38
C ALA A 40 -1.89 10.41 3.47
N GLU A 41 -1.82 11.12 2.33
CA GLU A 41 -2.07 12.55 2.24
C GLU A 41 -3.57 12.90 2.22
N ASN A 42 -4.39 12.08 1.55
CA ASN A 42 -5.82 12.37 1.31
C ASN A 42 -6.77 11.63 2.27
N GLY A 43 -6.26 10.69 3.07
CA GLY A 43 -7.03 9.94 4.08
C GLY A 43 -7.82 8.74 3.52
N GLU A 44 -8.38 7.93 4.42
CA GLU A 44 -9.06 6.67 4.07
C GLU A 44 -10.28 6.83 3.15
N SER A 45 -10.97 7.97 3.22
CA SER A 45 -12.12 8.30 2.34
C SER A 45 -11.74 8.53 0.88
N SER A 46 -10.44 8.57 0.55
CA SER A 46 -9.94 8.71 -0.82
C SER A 46 -9.72 7.37 -1.51
N LYS A 47 -10.15 6.24 -0.90
CA LYS A 47 -9.97 4.89 -1.44
C LYS A 47 -10.55 4.74 -2.85
N GLU A 48 -11.75 5.26 -3.10
CA GLU A 48 -12.40 5.17 -4.41
C GLU A 48 -11.62 5.95 -5.47
N ALA A 49 -11.16 7.16 -5.13
CA ALA A 49 -10.33 7.98 -6.01
C ALA A 49 -8.96 7.31 -6.29
N ALA A 50 -8.36 6.68 -5.27
CA ALA A 50 -7.15 5.90 -5.45
C ALA A 50 -7.36 4.68 -6.36
N GLN A 51 -8.48 3.99 -6.24
CA GLN A 51 -8.85 2.88 -7.12
C GLN A 51 -9.05 3.35 -8.57
N GLU A 52 -9.68 4.51 -8.77
CA GLU A 52 -9.82 5.11 -10.10
C GLU A 52 -8.46 5.49 -10.71
N LYS A 53 -7.55 6.03 -9.88
CA LYS A 53 -6.18 6.34 -10.28
C LYS A 53 -5.42 5.08 -10.70
N ILE A 54 -5.57 3.97 -9.96
CA ILE A 54 -5.01 2.67 -10.34
C ILE A 54 -5.53 2.22 -11.72
N ASN A 55 -6.84 2.30 -11.91
CA ASN A 55 -7.49 1.83 -13.13
C ASN A 55 -7.10 2.66 -14.35
N SER A 56 -7.00 3.98 -14.20
CA SER A 56 -6.71 4.90 -15.30
C SER A 56 -5.23 4.96 -15.67
N GLU A 57 -4.32 4.88 -14.70
CA GLU A 57 -2.88 5.09 -14.94
C GLU A 57 -2.08 3.79 -15.01
N TYR A 58 -2.52 2.71 -14.36
CA TYR A 58 -1.68 1.53 -14.17
C TYR A 58 -2.28 0.21 -14.68
N ALA A 59 -3.60 0.03 -14.66
CA ALA A 59 -4.21 -1.23 -15.08
C ALA A 59 -3.88 -1.60 -16.54
N LEU A 60 -3.91 -0.63 -17.45
CA LEU A 60 -3.54 -0.87 -18.85
C LEU A 60 -2.02 -1.11 -19.03
N GLU A 61 -1.19 -0.35 -18.31
CA GLU A 61 0.27 -0.50 -18.41
C GLU A 61 0.74 -1.86 -17.88
N LEU A 62 0.15 -2.30 -16.76
CA LEU A 62 0.53 -3.52 -16.09
C LEU A 62 -0.23 -4.75 -16.61
N GLY A 63 -1.29 -4.54 -17.39
CA GLY A 63 -2.03 -5.59 -18.09
C GLY A 63 -2.83 -6.52 -17.17
N GLU A 64 -3.07 -6.13 -15.92
CA GLU A 64 -3.79 -6.91 -14.92
C GLU A 64 -4.88 -6.08 -14.25
N ASN A 65 -5.91 -6.75 -13.71
CA ASN A 65 -6.88 -6.11 -12.84
C ASN A 65 -6.31 -5.90 -11.43
N LEU A 66 -6.09 -4.65 -11.06
CA LEU A 66 -5.46 -4.25 -9.80
C LEU A 66 -6.51 -3.73 -8.83
N GLN A 67 -6.61 -4.32 -7.63
CA GLN A 67 -7.67 -3.98 -6.68
C GLN A 67 -7.12 -3.65 -5.29
N ILE A 68 -7.53 -2.53 -4.70
CA ILE A 68 -7.19 -2.20 -3.31
C ILE A 68 -7.98 -3.12 -2.38
N ASN A 69 -7.28 -4.07 -1.75
CA ASN A 69 -7.85 -4.94 -0.73
C ASN A 69 -8.04 -4.19 0.57
N GLU A 70 -6.94 -3.65 1.12
CA GLU A 70 -6.94 -3.07 2.46
C GLU A 70 -6.06 -1.83 2.49
N TYR A 71 -6.57 -0.78 3.12
CA TYR A 71 -5.84 0.44 3.45
C TYR A 71 -6.19 0.83 4.87
N LYS A 72 -5.18 1.19 5.67
CA LYS A 72 -5.39 1.61 7.05
C LYS A 72 -4.33 2.61 7.50
N ILE A 73 -4.75 3.64 8.22
CA ILE A 73 -3.87 4.53 8.95
C ILE A 73 -3.86 4.13 10.43
N VAL A 74 -2.68 4.02 11.02
CA VAL A 74 -2.48 3.69 12.42
C VAL A 74 -1.63 4.77 13.06
N GLU A 75 -2.10 5.34 14.17
CA GLU A 75 -1.37 6.32 14.96
C GLU A 75 -1.05 5.74 16.35
N ALA A 76 0.22 5.80 16.77
CA ALA A 76 0.68 5.35 18.09
C ALA A 76 2.00 6.03 18.50
N ASP A 77 2.34 6.01 19.79
CA ASP A 77 3.57 6.63 20.32
C ASP A 77 4.84 6.04 19.69
N VAL A 78 4.86 4.70 19.56
CA VAL A 78 5.93 3.97 18.89
C VAL A 78 5.31 3.08 17.82
N VAL A 79 5.81 3.22 16.59
CA VAL A 79 5.39 2.41 15.44
C VAL A 79 6.61 1.76 14.79
N SER A 80 6.53 0.46 14.55
CA SER A 80 7.52 -0.29 13.80
C SER A 80 6.84 -1.20 12.79
N SER A 81 7.46 -1.42 11.63
CA SER A 81 6.89 -2.24 10.56
C SER A 81 7.91 -3.27 10.06
N TYR A 82 7.38 -4.41 9.63
CA TYR A 82 8.13 -5.46 8.98
C TYR A 82 7.35 -5.97 7.78
N VAL A 83 7.97 -5.97 6.61
CA VAL A 83 7.44 -6.61 5.40
C VAL A 83 8.32 -7.83 5.15
N HIS A 84 7.71 -9.01 5.10
CA HIS A 84 8.44 -10.23 4.78
C HIS A 84 9.02 -10.15 3.36
N SER A 85 10.16 -10.80 3.12
CA SER A 85 10.97 -10.64 1.90
C SER A 85 10.22 -10.87 0.59
N ASN A 86 9.13 -11.64 0.62
CA ASN A 86 8.28 -11.91 -0.54
C ASN A 86 7.16 -10.87 -0.76
N GLY A 87 7.00 -9.88 0.11
CA GLY A 87 6.00 -8.81 -0.01
C GLY A 87 4.53 -9.24 0.18
N LYS A 88 4.30 -10.52 0.52
CA LYS A 88 2.97 -11.13 0.70
C LYS A 88 2.45 -11.01 2.14
N LEU A 89 3.36 -10.90 3.10
CA LEU A 89 3.07 -10.80 4.53
C LEU A 89 3.75 -9.56 5.09
N ALA A 90 3.05 -8.84 5.96
CA ALA A 90 3.62 -7.77 6.73
C ALA A 90 3.03 -7.73 8.13
N ALA A 91 3.80 -7.17 9.07
CA ALA A 91 3.38 -6.92 10.43
C ALA A 91 3.62 -5.44 10.75
N LEU A 92 2.65 -4.83 11.44
CA LEU A 92 2.78 -3.52 12.05
C LEU A 92 2.70 -3.71 13.57
N ILE A 93 3.69 -3.17 14.28
CA ILE A 93 3.77 -3.21 15.74
C ILE A 93 3.57 -1.80 16.25
N THR A 94 2.61 -1.64 17.16
CA THR A 94 2.41 -0.41 17.92
C THR A 94 2.71 -0.66 19.39
N ALA A 95 3.39 0.28 20.04
CA ALA A 95 3.65 0.22 21.46
C ALA A 95 3.36 1.59 22.11
N LYS A 96 3.03 1.53 23.40
CA LYS A 96 2.86 2.70 24.27
C LYS A 96 4.08 2.80 25.17
N ALA A 97 4.63 4.01 25.28
CA ALA A 97 5.75 4.29 26.18
C ALA A 97 5.32 4.29 27.65
#